data_AF-A0A0D7CMQ0-F1
#
_entry.id   AF-A0A0D7CMQ0-F1
#
_cell.length_a   1.000
_cell.length_b   1.000
_cell.length_c   1.000
_cell.angle_alpha   90.00
_cell.angle_beta   90.00
_cell.angle_gamma   90.00
#
_symmetry.space_group_name_H-M   'P 1'
#
loop_
_entity.id
_entity.type
_entity.pdbx_description
1 polymer ?
#
loop_
_entity_poly.entity_id
_entity_poly.type
_entity_poly.pdbx_seq_one_letter_code
_entity_poly.pdbx_strand_id
1 'polypeptide(L)'
;MSELKQSKSEWTSNDWHKVCGEFTFHPRLRYQMMNKKDQSGRPIWGVEVPDLNSARWEPEFEFAYDIWTSTGVARAAPTQRGQHSVGLFAAIYSEYQWSGGGRYDRDRVAEIRTKRCCEPSHRETISADRRIECDSGKYYVEWSISRVADDGTRDRQGDGGPQGVIEWDSNAGKAKHDLAINQNIYG
;
A
#
# COMPACT_ATOMS: atom_id res chain seq x y z
N MET A 1 2.87 14.22 -1.71
CA MET A 1 2.80 13.47 -0.45
C MET A 1 3.87 12.43 -0.43
N SER A 2 4.44 12.17 0.74
CA SER A 2 5.52 11.20 0.88
C SER A 2 4.94 9.79 0.80
N GLU A 3 5.49 9.01 -0.11
CA GLU A 3 5.29 7.56 -0.16
C GLU A 3 5.91 6.95 1.09
N LEU A 4 5.28 5.90 1.63
CA LEU A 4 5.76 5.23 2.83
C LEU A 4 6.37 3.89 2.44
N LYS A 5 7.63 3.70 2.78
CA LYS A 5 8.43 2.58 2.28
C LYS A 5 9.01 1.76 3.42
N GLN A 6 8.96 0.45 3.29
CA GLN A 6 9.62 -0.49 4.19
C GLN A 6 10.27 -1.61 3.38
N SER A 7 11.49 -2.00 3.76
CA SER A 7 12.20 -3.11 3.16
C SER A 7 12.66 -4.08 4.26
N LYS A 8 12.48 -5.37 4.05
CA LYS A 8 12.86 -6.43 4.99
C LYS A 8 13.35 -7.66 4.22
N SER A 9 14.18 -8.46 4.88
CA SER A 9 14.58 -9.77 4.35
C SER A 9 14.46 -10.83 5.41
N GLU A 10 13.92 -11.98 5.07
CA GLU A 10 13.70 -13.08 6.00
C GLU A 10 14.04 -14.42 5.35
N TRP A 11 14.64 -15.31 6.12
CA TRP A 11 14.79 -16.72 5.73
C TRP A 11 13.48 -17.44 6.03
N THR A 12 13.08 -18.34 5.15
CA THR A 12 11.90 -19.18 5.37
C THR A 12 12.12 -20.17 6.49
N SER A 13 11.05 -20.71 7.05
CA SER A 13 11.07 -21.67 8.18
C SER A 13 11.96 -22.89 7.99
N ASN A 14 12.25 -23.26 6.74
CA ASN A 14 13.15 -24.35 6.40
C ASN A 14 14.61 -23.94 6.17
N ASP A 15 14.97 -22.65 6.30
CA ASP A 15 16.30 -22.06 6.08
C ASP A 15 16.90 -22.27 4.67
N TRP A 16 16.13 -22.80 3.72
CA TRP A 16 16.58 -23.02 2.34
C TRP A 16 16.33 -21.82 1.43
N HIS A 17 15.43 -20.91 1.80
CA HIS A 17 15.04 -19.80 0.94
C HIS A 17 15.10 -18.48 1.70
N LYS A 18 15.58 -17.44 1.03
CA LYS A 18 15.55 -16.08 1.53
C LYS A 18 14.67 -15.25 0.61
N VAL A 19 13.70 -14.57 1.20
CA VAL A 19 12.86 -13.59 0.52
C VAL A 19 13.31 -12.20 0.97
N CYS A 20 13.79 -11.40 0.03
CA CYS A 20 14.02 -9.98 0.23
C CYS A 20 12.84 -9.23 -0.36
N GLY A 21 12.14 -8.45 0.46
CA GLY A 21 10.92 -7.76 0.10
C GLY A 21 11.02 -6.27 0.38
N GLU A 22 10.49 -5.48 -0.53
CA GLU A 22 10.30 -4.05 -0.44
C GLU A 22 8.83 -3.76 -0.69
N PHE A 23 8.25 -2.93 0.17
CA PHE A 23 6.87 -2.51 0.09
C PHE A 23 6.83 -0.99 0.11
N THR A 24 6.13 -0.40 -0.86
CA THR A 24 5.85 1.04 -0.90
C THR A 24 4.35 1.26 -0.94
N PHE A 25 3.84 2.03 0.01
CA PHE A 25 2.46 2.47 0.07
C PHE A 25 2.33 3.86 -0.56
N HIS A 26 1.43 3.95 -1.54
CA HIS A 26 1.16 5.14 -2.35
C HIS A 26 -0.24 5.70 -2.02
N PRO A 27 -0.40 6.60 -1.03
CA PRO A 27 -1.68 7.25 -0.76
C PRO A 27 -1.95 8.36 -1.79
N ARG A 28 -2.36 8.00 -3.01
CA ARG A 28 -2.59 8.96 -4.09
C ARG A 28 -3.85 9.78 -3.80
N LEU A 29 -3.72 11.11 -3.74
CA LEU A 29 -4.88 12.01 -3.66
C LEU A 29 -5.45 12.23 -5.06
N ARG A 30 -6.77 12.07 -5.19
CA ARG A 30 -7.52 12.37 -6.40
C ARG A 30 -8.63 13.35 -6.08
N TYR A 31 -8.95 14.20 -7.04
CA TYR A 31 -10.03 15.18 -6.99
C TYR A 31 -10.54 15.40 -8.42
N GLN A 32 -11.79 15.84 -8.53
CA GLN A 32 -12.38 16.32 -9.77
C GLN A 32 -11.98 17.78 -10.02
N MET A 33 -11.98 18.17 -11.28
CA MET A 33 -11.89 19.57 -11.67
C MET A 33 -13.31 20.12 -11.82
N MET A 34 -13.51 21.39 -11.46
CA MET A 34 -14.78 22.10 -11.63
C MET A 34 -14.53 23.49 -12.21
N ASN A 35 -15.54 24.05 -12.90
CA ASN A 35 -15.47 25.43 -13.37
C ASN A 35 -15.31 26.39 -12.18
N LYS A 36 -14.32 27.29 -12.25
CA LYS A 36 -14.14 28.38 -11.29
C LYS A 36 -15.42 29.21 -11.25
N LYS A 37 -15.84 29.63 -10.06
CA LYS A 37 -17.00 30.52 -9.90
C LYS A 37 -16.51 31.95 -9.66
N ASP A 38 -17.20 32.94 -10.23
CA ASP A 38 -16.98 34.36 -9.96
C ASP A 38 -17.53 34.76 -8.57
N GLN A 39 -17.38 36.04 -8.21
CA GLN A 39 -17.88 36.59 -6.94
C GLN A 39 -19.40 36.46 -6.76
N SER A 40 -20.14 36.29 -7.85
CA SER A 40 -21.60 36.08 -7.86
C SER A 40 -21.99 34.60 -7.93
N GLY A 41 -21.02 33.67 -7.89
CA GLY A 41 -21.24 32.23 -7.95
C GLY A 41 -21.46 31.67 -9.36
N ARG A 42 -21.27 32.46 -10.42
CA ARG A 42 -21.44 32.02 -11.82
C ARG A 42 -20.17 31.36 -12.35
N PRO A 43 -20.28 30.31 -13.18
CA PRO A 43 -19.09 29.66 -13.75
C PRO A 43 -18.35 30.60 -14.71
N ILE A 44 -17.04 30.69 -14.53
CA ILE A 44 -16.09 31.30 -15.45
C ILE A 44 -15.66 30.21 -16.43
N TRP A 45 -16.28 30.21 -17.61
CA TRP A 45 -16.01 29.19 -18.63
C TRP A 45 -14.55 29.21 -19.09
N GLY A 46 -13.95 28.02 -19.24
CA GLY A 46 -12.56 27.87 -19.66
C GLY A 46 -11.53 27.96 -18.53
N VAL A 47 -11.96 28.18 -17.28
CA VAL A 47 -11.09 28.17 -16.10
C VAL A 47 -11.55 27.08 -15.14
N GLU A 48 -10.75 26.02 -15.02
CA GLU A 48 -11.01 24.92 -14.11
C GLU A 48 -10.13 24.99 -12.86
N VAL A 49 -10.71 24.63 -11.72
CA VAL A 49 -10.03 24.53 -10.42
C VAL A 49 -10.34 23.19 -9.76
N PRO A 50 -9.44 22.66 -8.92
CA PRO A 50 -9.72 21.46 -8.12
C PRO A 50 -10.99 21.61 -7.27
N ASP A 51 -11.87 20.62 -7.22
CA ASP A 51 -12.96 20.54 -6.24
C ASP A 51 -12.46 19.84 -4.97
N LEU A 52 -12.23 20.62 -3.91
CA LEU A 52 -11.73 20.11 -2.62
C LEU A 52 -12.72 19.18 -1.91
N ASN A 53 -14.01 19.25 -2.25
CA ASN A 53 -15.04 18.37 -1.67
C ASN A 53 -15.03 16.98 -2.34
N SER A 54 -14.57 16.91 -3.59
CA SER A 54 -14.38 15.64 -4.30
C SER A 54 -13.06 14.92 -3.94
N ALA A 55 -12.22 15.55 -3.11
CA ALA A 55 -10.90 15.05 -2.76
C ALA A 55 -10.99 13.75 -1.95
N ARG A 56 -10.28 12.73 -2.42
CA ARG A 56 -10.28 11.37 -1.86
C ARG A 56 -8.95 10.66 -2.10
N TRP A 57 -8.66 9.67 -1.27
CA TRP A 57 -7.52 8.78 -1.42
C TRP A 57 -7.87 7.61 -2.36
N GLU A 58 -6.97 7.33 -3.30
CA GLU A 58 -6.95 6.12 -4.12
C GLU A 58 -5.62 5.39 -3.85
N PRO A 59 -5.55 4.60 -2.78
CA PRO A 59 -4.29 3.99 -2.37
C PRO A 59 -3.79 2.95 -3.37
N GLU A 60 -2.48 2.85 -3.52
CA GLU A 60 -1.82 1.79 -4.30
C GLU A 60 -0.73 1.13 -3.46
N PHE A 61 -0.52 -0.15 -3.69
CA PHE A 61 0.46 -0.99 -3.01
C PHE A 61 1.50 -1.44 -4.01
N GLU A 62 2.74 -1.03 -3.83
CA GLU A 62 3.85 -1.51 -4.63
C GLU A 62 4.64 -2.56 -3.87
N PHE A 63 4.75 -3.74 -4.47
CA PHE A 63 5.58 -4.84 -4.00
C PHE A 63 6.78 -4.98 -4.92
N ALA A 64 7.96 -5.10 -4.34
CA ALA A 64 9.15 -5.54 -5.03
C ALA A 64 9.81 -6.65 -4.23
N TYR A 65 10.19 -7.75 -4.87
CA TYR A 65 10.81 -8.85 -4.17
C TYR A 65 11.88 -9.55 -4.99
N ASP A 66 12.79 -10.19 -4.26
CA ASP A 66 13.84 -11.05 -4.74
C ASP A 66 13.84 -12.37 -3.96
N ILE A 67 13.81 -13.49 -4.67
CA ILE A 67 13.87 -14.83 -4.08
C ILE A 67 15.25 -15.42 -4.30
N TRP A 68 15.83 -15.91 -3.21
CA TRP A 68 17.10 -16.61 -3.21
C TRP A 68 16.90 -17.99 -2.60
N THR A 69 17.53 -19.00 -3.19
CA THR A 69 17.58 -20.37 -2.68
C THR A 69 19.01 -20.71 -2.33
N SER A 70 19.23 -21.28 -1.16
CA SER A 70 20.51 -21.81 -0.69
C SER A 70 20.58 -23.30 -0.98
N THR A 71 21.77 -23.84 -1.28
CA THR A 71 21.98 -25.29 -1.40
C THR A 71 22.45 -25.95 -0.09
N GLY A 72 22.45 -25.22 1.03
CA GLY A 72 22.80 -25.75 2.34
C GLY A 72 22.29 -24.90 3.50
N VAL A 73 22.22 -25.52 4.68
CA VAL A 73 21.69 -24.91 5.92
C VAL A 73 22.68 -23.93 6.58
N ALA A 74 23.88 -23.77 6.02
CA ALA A 74 24.93 -22.91 6.57
C ALA A 74 24.90 -21.51 5.96
N ARG A 75 25.14 -20.46 6.78
CA ARG A 75 25.21 -19.03 6.38
C ARG A 75 26.17 -18.71 5.21
N ALA A 76 27.07 -19.63 4.85
CA ALA A 76 28.05 -19.49 3.78
C ALA A 76 27.77 -20.38 2.55
N ALA A 77 26.61 -21.04 2.50
CA ALA A 77 26.24 -21.85 1.35
C ALA A 77 25.99 -20.97 0.12
N PRO A 78 26.33 -21.46 -1.10
CA PRO A 78 26.03 -20.76 -2.33
C PRO A 78 24.53 -20.46 -2.43
N THR A 79 24.19 -19.22 -2.71
CA THR A 79 22.82 -18.81 -3.02
C THR A 79 22.66 -18.61 -4.51
N GLN A 80 21.52 -19.06 -5.03
CA GLN A 80 21.10 -18.84 -6.41
C GLN A 80 19.71 -18.21 -6.43
N ARG A 81 19.29 -17.67 -7.58
CA ARG A 81 17.94 -17.13 -7.74
C ARG A 81 16.92 -18.26 -7.68
N GLY A 82 15.94 -18.14 -6.77
CA GLY A 82 14.90 -19.13 -6.57
C GLY A 82 13.69 -18.88 -7.46
N GLN A 83 13.12 -19.93 -8.05
CA GLN A 83 11.87 -19.83 -8.82
C GLN A 83 10.74 -20.48 -8.02
N HIS A 84 10.08 -19.69 -7.17
CA HIS A 84 8.98 -20.16 -6.32
C HIS A 84 7.74 -19.30 -6.53
N SER A 85 6.59 -19.82 -6.12
CA SER A 85 5.41 -18.98 -5.96
C SER A 85 5.60 -18.02 -4.80
N VAL A 86 4.99 -16.84 -4.91
CA VAL A 86 4.97 -15.81 -3.87
C VAL A 86 3.54 -15.32 -3.68
N GLY A 87 3.09 -15.28 -2.43
CA GLY A 87 1.88 -14.60 -2.01
C GLY A 87 2.19 -13.15 -1.64
N LEU A 88 1.37 -12.23 -2.13
CA LEU A 88 1.42 -10.81 -1.80
C LEU A 88 0.13 -10.42 -1.09
N PHE A 89 0.30 -9.75 0.05
CA PHE A 89 -0.80 -9.29 0.87
C PHE A 89 -0.55 -7.86 1.31
N ALA A 90 -1.59 -7.03 1.22
CA ALA A 90 -1.67 -5.78 1.93
C ALA A 90 -3.11 -5.49 2.34
N ALA A 91 -3.28 -4.85 3.49
CA ALA A 91 -4.57 -4.40 3.97
C ALA A 91 -4.46 -3.07 4.72
N ILE A 92 -5.51 -2.27 4.61
CA ILE A 92 -5.64 -1.00 5.33
C ILE A 92 -6.66 -1.18 6.45
N TYR A 93 -6.27 -0.79 7.65
CA TYR A 93 -7.09 -0.79 8.85
C TYR A 93 -7.24 0.63 9.37
N SER A 94 -8.44 0.99 9.79
CA SER A 94 -8.62 2.17 10.64
C SER A 94 -8.01 1.93 12.03
N GLU A 95 -7.75 2.99 12.78
CA GLU A 95 -7.24 2.88 14.16
C GLU A 95 -8.13 2.03 15.07
N TYR A 96 -9.46 2.14 14.92
CA TYR A 96 -10.41 1.33 15.67
C TYR A 96 -10.27 -0.17 15.36
N GLN A 97 -10.13 -0.51 14.07
CA GLN A 97 -9.94 -1.90 13.63
C GLN A 97 -8.61 -2.46 14.12
N TRP A 98 -7.55 -1.64 14.12
CA TRP A 98 -6.21 -2.04 14.52
C TRP A 98 -6.07 -2.31 16.03
N SER A 99 -6.68 -1.47 16.88
CA SER A 99 -6.40 -1.40 18.32
C SER A 99 -7.21 -2.35 19.21
N GLY A 100 -8.31 -2.96 18.73
CA GLY A 100 -9.00 -3.96 19.57
C GLY A 100 -10.37 -4.49 19.16
N GLY A 101 -11.00 -3.98 18.09
CA GLY A 101 -12.39 -4.37 17.77
C GLY A 101 -12.59 -5.34 16.60
N GLY A 102 -11.71 -5.33 15.59
CA GLY A 102 -12.03 -5.94 14.29
C GLY A 102 -10.85 -6.42 13.46
N ARG A 103 -9.63 -6.51 14.02
CA ARG A 103 -8.44 -6.99 13.28
C ARG A 103 -8.59 -8.43 12.77
N TYR A 104 -9.51 -9.21 13.36
CA TYR A 104 -9.87 -10.56 12.94
C TYR A 104 -11.21 -10.60 12.18
N ASP A 105 -11.92 -9.49 12.11
CA ASP A 105 -13.17 -9.38 11.39
C ASP A 105 -12.92 -9.01 9.92
N ARG A 106 -13.92 -9.25 9.07
CA ARG A 106 -13.84 -8.96 7.62
C ARG A 106 -13.86 -7.47 7.29
N ASP A 107 -14.01 -6.61 8.30
CA ASP A 107 -14.07 -5.17 8.16
C ASP A 107 -12.68 -4.57 8.02
N ARG A 108 -12.04 -4.82 6.87
CA ARG A 108 -10.86 -4.10 6.40
C ARG A 108 -11.32 -2.94 5.53
N VAL A 109 -10.60 -1.82 5.59
CA VAL A 109 -10.93 -0.65 4.76
C VAL A 109 -10.63 -0.95 3.29
N ALA A 110 -9.50 -1.61 3.04
CA ALA A 110 -9.13 -2.11 1.73
C ALA A 110 -8.23 -3.34 1.91
N GLU A 111 -8.22 -4.23 0.92
CA GLU A 111 -7.42 -5.45 0.94
C GLU A 111 -7.01 -5.86 -0.48
N ILE A 112 -5.77 -6.32 -0.59
CA ILE A 112 -5.30 -7.06 -1.76
C ILE A 112 -4.68 -8.38 -1.32
N ARG A 113 -4.98 -9.42 -2.09
CA ARG A 113 -4.41 -10.75 -1.96
C ARG A 113 -4.15 -11.27 -3.36
N THR A 114 -2.89 -11.52 -3.69
CA THR A 114 -2.56 -12.06 -5.00
C THR A 114 -1.37 -12.99 -4.93
N LYS A 115 -1.23 -13.80 -5.97
CA LYS A 115 -0.17 -14.79 -6.10
C LYS A 115 0.59 -14.54 -7.40
N ARG A 116 1.92 -14.59 -7.33
CA ARG A 116 2.81 -14.60 -8.49
C ARG A 116 3.55 -15.93 -8.49
N CYS A 117 3.74 -16.53 -9.66
CA CYS A 117 4.53 -17.76 -9.75
C CYS A 117 5.80 -17.53 -10.52
N CYS A 118 6.85 -18.23 -10.08
CA CYS A 118 7.92 -18.66 -10.97
C CYS A 118 8.82 -17.49 -11.42
N GLU A 119 8.74 -16.36 -10.72
CA GLU A 119 9.53 -15.15 -10.97
C GLU A 119 10.54 -14.94 -9.83
N PRO A 120 11.86 -15.00 -10.10
CA PRO A 120 12.89 -14.86 -9.07
C PRO A 120 13.08 -13.43 -8.57
N SER A 121 12.59 -12.46 -9.34
CA SER A 121 12.56 -11.03 -9.02
C SER A 121 11.33 -10.44 -9.70
N HIS A 122 10.55 -9.65 -8.97
CA HIS A 122 9.35 -9.02 -9.50
C HIS A 122 9.13 -7.67 -8.84
N ARG A 123 8.49 -6.75 -9.58
CA ARG A 123 7.98 -5.50 -9.06
C ARG A 123 6.62 -5.24 -9.68
N GLU A 124 5.64 -4.92 -8.86
CA GLU A 124 4.32 -4.53 -9.33
C GLU A 124 3.63 -3.55 -8.39
N THR A 125 2.75 -2.74 -8.98
CA THR A 125 1.88 -1.81 -8.26
C THR A 125 0.44 -2.25 -8.45
N ILE A 126 -0.28 -2.40 -7.34
CA ILE A 126 -1.66 -2.89 -7.28
C ILE A 126 -2.52 -1.83 -6.60
N SER A 127 -3.54 -1.31 -7.29
CA SER A 127 -4.49 -0.40 -6.68
C SER A 127 -5.33 -1.10 -5.61
N ALA A 128 -5.63 -0.39 -4.51
CA ALA A 128 -6.57 -0.85 -3.52
C ALA A 128 -7.96 -1.09 -4.13
N ASP A 129 -8.70 -2.04 -3.58
CA ASP A 129 -10.06 -2.39 -3.99
C ASP A 129 -11.09 -1.32 -3.59
N ARG A 130 -10.70 -0.39 -2.70
CA ARG A 130 -11.54 0.70 -2.23
C ARG A 130 -10.82 2.05 -2.25
N ARG A 131 -11.64 3.09 -2.39
CA ARG A 131 -11.25 4.48 -2.18
C ARG A 131 -11.49 4.86 -0.72
N ILE A 132 -10.67 5.74 -0.17
CA ILE A 132 -10.78 6.19 1.23
C ILE A 132 -11.07 7.68 1.23
N GLU A 133 -12.03 8.11 2.04
CA GLU A 133 -12.33 9.53 2.18
C GLU A 133 -11.15 10.25 2.82
N CYS A 134 -11.03 11.55 2.58
CA CYS A 134 -10.07 12.37 3.32
C CYS A 134 -10.65 12.70 4.71
N ASP A 135 -10.78 11.67 5.55
CA ASP A 135 -11.05 11.82 6.97
C ASP A 135 -9.73 12.16 7.69
N SER A 136 -9.77 12.84 8.82
CA SER A 136 -8.55 13.14 9.60
C SER A 136 -8.15 11.94 10.45
N GLY A 137 -8.16 10.75 9.86
CA GLY A 137 -8.06 9.47 10.55
C GLY A 137 -6.66 8.88 10.51
N LYS A 138 -6.31 8.16 11.57
CA LYS A 138 -5.12 7.33 11.62
C LYS A 138 -5.42 5.94 11.06
N TYR A 139 -4.60 5.49 10.13
CA TYR A 139 -4.70 4.20 9.46
C TYR A 139 -3.41 3.39 9.63
N TYR A 140 -3.55 2.08 9.49
CA TYR A 140 -2.46 1.12 9.54
C TYR A 140 -2.49 0.26 8.29
N VAL A 141 -1.39 0.27 7.55
CA VAL A 141 -1.19 -0.55 6.36
C VAL A 141 -0.34 -1.75 6.75
N GLU A 142 -0.97 -2.91 6.87
CA GLU A 142 -0.28 -4.19 7.08
C GLU A 142 0.09 -4.77 5.72
N TRP A 143 1.28 -5.37 5.61
CA TRP A 143 1.74 -5.99 4.37
C TRP A 143 2.61 -7.22 4.64
N SER A 144 2.61 -8.15 3.69
CA SER A 144 3.52 -9.30 3.70
C SER A 144 3.80 -9.84 2.30
N ILE A 145 4.96 -10.49 2.17
CA ILE A 145 5.41 -11.23 0.99
C ILE A 145 5.80 -12.63 1.48
N SER A 146 5.09 -13.67 1.06
CA SER A 146 5.24 -15.06 1.55
C SER A 146 5.58 -16.05 0.43
N ARG A 147 6.21 -17.19 0.75
CA ARG A 147 6.58 -18.22 -0.25
C ARG A 147 5.44 -19.19 -0.60
N VAL A 148 4.37 -19.26 0.19
CA VAL A 148 3.30 -20.26 -0.01
C VAL A 148 2.07 -19.64 -0.66
N ALA A 149 1.41 -20.47 -1.48
CA ALA A 149 0.15 -20.21 -2.16
C ALA A 149 -1.07 -20.03 -1.24
N ASP A 150 -0.88 -19.85 0.07
CA ASP A 150 -1.99 -19.52 0.95
C ASP A 150 -2.48 -18.12 0.61
N ASP A 151 -3.80 -18.01 0.62
CA ASP A 151 -4.67 -16.94 0.14
C ASP A 151 -4.51 -15.59 0.85
N GLY A 152 -3.31 -15.26 1.33
CA GLY A 152 -3.01 -14.04 2.08
C GLY A 152 -3.78 -13.94 3.40
N THR A 153 -4.22 -15.07 3.97
CA THR A 153 -4.69 -15.07 5.36
C THR A 153 -3.51 -14.84 6.31
N ARG A 154 -3.83 -14.15 7.40
CA ARG A 154 -2.95 -13.67 8.48
C ARG A 154 -2.19 -14.78 9.23
N ASP A 155 -2.33 -16.03 8.82
CA ASP A 155 -1.77 -17.13 9.58
C ASP A 155 -0.25 -17.15 9.45
N ARG A 156 0.37 -17.00 10.61
CA ARG A 156 1.79 -17.18 10.93
C ARG A 156 2.31 -18.60 10.61
N GLN A 157 1.63 -19.35 9.73
CA GLN A 157 1.85 -20.76 9.45
C GLN A 157 1.83 -20.97 7.94
N GLY A 158 2.92 -20.60 7.27
CA GLY A 158 3.05 -20.80 5.82
C GLY A 158 4.42 -20.37 5.33
N ASP A 159 5.46 -21.01 5.86
CA ASP A 159 6.88 -20.88 5.49
C ASP A 159 7.63 -19.57 5.78
N GLY A 160 6.98 -18.49 6.20
CA GLY A 160 7.63 -17.23 6.56
C GLY A 160 7.97 -16.32 5.37
N GLY A 161 8.39 -15.08 5.66
CA GLY A 161 8.68 -14.05 4.66
C GLY A 161 8.51 -12.62 5.22
N PRO A 162 9.09 -11.60 4.56
CA PRO A 162 9.11 -10.24 5.08
C PRO A 162 7.68 -9.68 5.20
N GLN A 163 7.41 -9.09 6.36
CA GLN A 163 6.13 -8.48 6.70
C GLN A 163 6.33 -7.20 7.50
N GLY A 164 5.38 -6.27 7.43
CA GLY A 164 5.47 -5.01 8.14
C GLY A 164 4.14 -4.32 8.33
N VAL A 165 4.22 -3.23 9.07
CA VAL A 165 3.09 -2.34 9.34
C VAL A 165 3.60 -0.92 9.15
N ILE A 166 2.86 -0.16 8.37
CA ILE A 166 3.09 1.26 8.14
C ILE A 166 1.92 2.02 8.77
N GLU A 167 2.24 3.06 9.54
CA GLU A 167 1.26 4.01 10.03
C GLU A 167 1.05 5.10 8.97
N TRP A 168 -0.20 5.39 8.62
CA TRP A 168 -0.57 6.41 7.66
C TRP A 168 -1.60 7.36 8.26
N ASP A 169 -1.29 8.65 8.24
CA ASP A 169 -2.26 9.71 8.54
C ASP A 169 -2.97 10.14 7.26
N SER A 170 -4.28 9.89 7.21
CA SER A 170 -5.15 10.24 6.07
C SER A 170 -5.57 11.71 6.07
N ASN A 171 -5.14 12.51 7.05
CA ASN A 171 -5.43 13.93 7.14
C ASN A 171 -4.88 14.68 5.92
N ALA A 172 -5.78 14.90 4.95
CA ALA A 172 -5.47 15.64 3.73
C ALA A 172 -5.38 17.15 3.96
N GLY A 173 -5.48 17.67 5.19
CA GLY A 173 -5.54 19.11 5.46
C GLY A 173 -4.40 19.90 4.83
N LYS A 174 -3.17 19.38 4.90
CA LYS A 174 -2.02 19.99 4.23
C LYS A 174 -2.12 19.95 2.71
N ALA A 175 -2.53 18.81 2.14
CA ALA A 175 -2.70 18.67 0.70
C ALA A 175 -3.85 19.56 0.16
N LYS A 176 -4.97 19.65 0.89
CA LYS A 176 -6.09 20.55 0.58
C LYS A 176 -5.67 22.01 0.68
N HIS A 177 -4.85 22.37 1.66
CA HIS A 177 -4.29 23.72 1.78
C HIS A 177 -3.39 24.08 0.59
N ASP A 178 -2.49 23.18 0.19
CA ASP A 178 -1.63 23.39 -0.98
C ASP A 178 -2.46 23.50 -2.27
N LEU A 179 -3.51 22.68 -2.41
CA LEU A 179 -4.48 22.80 -3.52
C LEU A 179 -5.22 24.15 -3.48
N ALA A 180 -5.66 24.60 -2.31
CA ALA A 180 -6.34 25.89 -2.14
C ALA A 180 -5.44 27.09 -2.42
N ILE A 181 -4.16 27.04 -2.03
CA ILE A 181 -3.18 28.08 -2.40
C ILE A 181 -3.06 28.15 -3.92
N ASN A 182 -2.93 27.00 -4.59
CA ASN A 182 -2.84 26.98 -6.04
C ASN A 182 -4.10 27.52 -6.71
N GLN A 183 -5.30 27.29 -6.15
CA GLN A 183 -6.54 27.94 -6.63
C GLN A 183 -6.46 29.48 -6.59
N ASN A 184 -5.77 30.05 -5.61
CA ASN A 184 -5.64 31.50 -5.42
C ASN A 184 -4.53 32.15 -6.27
N ILE A 185 -3.50 31.41 -6.69
CA ILE A 185 -2.41 31.94 -7.52
C ILE A 185 -2.87 32.09 -8.99
N TYR A 186 -3.78 31.24 -9.45
CA TYR A 186 -4.51 31.44 -10.72
C TYR A 186 -5.76 32.33 -10.54
N GLY A 187 -5.73 33.15 -9.48
CA GLY A 187 -6.80 34.01 -8.95
C GLY A 187 -7.01 35.26 -9.76
#